data_AF-A0A9L0RIJ8-F1
#
_entry.id   AF-A0A9L0RIJ8-F1
#
_cell.length_a   1.000
_cell.length_b   1.000
_cell.length_c   1.000
_cell.angle_alpha   90.00
_cell.angle_beta   90.00
_cell.angle_gamma   90.00
#
_symmetry.space_group_name_H-M   'P 1'
#
loop_
_entity.id
_entity.type
_entity.pdbx_description
1 polymer ?
#
loop_
_entity_poly.entity_id
_entity_poly.type
_entity_poly.pdbx_seq_one_letter_code
_entity_poly.pdbx_strand_id
1 'polypeptide(L)'
;MAGPAPRTPRTPWTRPGPVAPVPACSSHPHPHDPYPPSHATPRASAWGWRPTPPSGAHLAEPPELSPPPALRPAAPLPPASSPAGDSRPRPHCPRPASRPAGNICRSPIAEAVFRKLVTDQNISDNWVIDSGAVSDWNVGRAPDPRAVSCLRNHGINTAHKARQVTKEDFATFDYILCMDESNLRDLNRKSNQVKNCKAKIELLGSYDPQKQLIIEDPYYGNDSDFETVYQQCMRCCRAFLEKAH
;
A
#
# COMPACT_ATOMS: atom_id res chain seq x y z
N MET A 1 78.58 17.09 -54.81
CA MET A 1 78.73 17.37 -53.37
C MET A 1 78.78 16.05 -52.62
N ALA A 2 79.82 15.90 -51.78
CA ALA A 2 80.03 14.99 -50.64
C ALA A 2 79.52 13.52 -50.66
N GLY A 3 80.45 12.58 -50.87
CA GLY A 3 80.97 11.60 -49.88
C GLY A 3 80.05 10.59 -49.16
N PRO A 4 80.43 9.28 -49.06
CA PRO A 4 79.61 8.19 -48.49
C PRO A 4 79.99 7.77 -47.05
N ALA A 5 79.12 7.02 -46.34
CA ALA A 5 79.46 6.24 -45.14
C ALA A 5 78.36 5.21 -44.74
N PRO A 6 78.67 4.14 -43.97
CA PRO A 6 78.24 2.77 -44.28
C PRO A 6 77.48 1.98 -43.17
N ARG A 7 77.11 0.74 -43.56
CA ARG A 7 76.58 -0.46 -42.86
C ARG A 7 76.78 -0.60 -41.34
N THR A 8 75.79 -1.21 -40.66
CA THR A 8 75.92 -2.42 -39.81
C THR A 8 74.57 -3.11 -39.51
N PRO A 9 74.52 -4.46 -39.41
CA PRO A 9 73.39 -5.23 -38.87
C PRO A 9 73.70 -5.92 -37.50
N ARG A 10 72.62 -6.23 -36.77
CA ARG A 10 72.40 -7.23 -35.68
C ARG A 10 73.30 -7.25 -34.43
N THR A 11 72.65 -7.29 -33.26
CA THR A 11 72.73 -8.42 -32.30
C THR A 11 71.51 -8.46 -31.33
N PRO A 12 71.19 -9.63 -30.70
CA PRO A 12 69.99 -9.90 -29.88
C PRO A 12 70.29 -10.18 -28.38
N TRP A 13 69.25 -10.60 -27.63
CA TRP A 13 69.17 -11.11 -26.23
C TRP A 13 68.98 -10.01 -25.16
N THR A 14 68.12 -10.11 -24.12
CA THR A 14 67.75 -11.25 -23.24
C THR A 14 66.45 -10.95 -22.46
N ARG A 15 65.73 -12.00 -22.00
CA ARG A 15 64.58 -11.97 -21.05
C ARG A 15 64.98 -11.58 -19.61
N PRO A 16 64.01 -11.10 -18.81
CA PRO A 16 63.67 -11.76 -17.52
C PRO A 16 62.13 -11.94 -17.41
N GLY A 17 61.52 -12.97 -16.83
CA GLY A 17 61.74 -13.67 -15.55
C GLY A 17 60.39 -13.60 -14.78
N PRO A 18 59.92 -14.66 -14.08
CA PRO A 18 58.56 -14.75 -13.57
C PRO A 18 58.37 -13.98 -12.25
N VAL A 19 57.19 -13.39 -12.04
CA VAL A 19 56.84 -12.71 -10.78
C VAL A 19 56.36 -13.74 -9.75
N ALA A 20 57.09 -13.82 -8.64
CA ALA A 20 56.83 -14.66 -7.48
C ALA A 20 55.84 -13.97 -6.49
N PRO A 21 55.22 -14.72 -5.54
CA PRO A 21 54.04 -14.29 -4.79
C PRO A 21 54.40 -13.56 -3.48
N VAL A 22 53.45 -12.78 -2.95
CA VAL A 22 53.53 -12.11 -1.64
C VAL A 22 52.23 -12.35 -0.86
N PRO A 23 52.23 -12.29 0.49
CA PRO A 23 51.92 -13.44 1.33
C PRO A 23 50.61 -13.29 2.11
N ALA A 24 50.08 -14.43 2.56
CA ALA A 24 49.01 -14.49 3.55
C ALA A 24 49.51 -14.06 4.94
N CYS A 25 48.71 -13.26 5.64
CA CYS A 25 48.84 -13.06 7.08
C CYS A 25 47.45 -13.13 7.73
N SER A 26 47.32 -14.04 8.69
CA SER A 26 46.09 -14.42 9.40
C SER A 26 46.00 -13.72 10.75
N SER A 27 44.82 -13.24 11.17
CA SER A 27 44.31 -13.33 12.55
C SER A 27 42.84 -12.87 12.65
N HIS A 28 42.03 -13.64 13.39
CA HIS A 28 40.55 -13.61 13.56
C HIS A 28 40.04 -12.53 14.56
N PRO A 29 38.77 -12.57 15.05
CA PRO A 29 37.47 -12.43 14.37
C PRO A 29 36.57 -11.36 15.06
N HIS A 30 35.62 -10.71 14.35
CA HIS A 30 34.40 -10.16 14.98
C HIS A 30 33.27 -9.97 13.94
N PRO A 31 31.99 -10.06 14.37
CA PRO A 31 30.88 -10.46 13.51
C PRO A 31 30.18 -9.25 12.90
N HIS A 32 29.99 -9.24 11.59
CA HIS A 32 28.96 -8.42 10.98
C HIS A 32 28.31 -9.21 9.84
N ASP A 33 27.05 -9.58 10.09
CA ASP A 33 26.13 -10.14 9.12
C ASP A 33 26.05 -9.28 7.85
N PRO A 34 25.94 -9.91 6.67
CA PRO A 34 25.59 -9.21 5.44
C PRO A 34 24.09 -8.88 5.48
N TYR A 35 23.76 -7.58 5.58
CA TYR A 35 22.41 -7.10 5.30
C TYR A 35 22.04 -7.42 3.83
N PRO A 36 20.93 -8.13 3.56
CA PRO A 36 20.42 -8.31 2.19
C PRO A 36 19.81 -7.00 1.68
N PRO A 37 19.64 -6.84 0.34
CA PRO A 37 19.21 -5.59 -0.27
C PRO A 37 17.83 -5.16 0.27
N SER A 38 17.75 -3.89 0.68
CA SER A 38 16.54 -3.28 1.20
C SER A 38 15.49 -3.13 0.10
N HIS A 39 14.67 -4.15 -0.08
CA HIS A 39 13.40 -3.98 -0.79
C HIS A 39 12.44 -3.24 0.14
N ALA A 40 12.36 -1.92 -0.07
CA ALA A 40 11.31 -1.10 0.52
C ALA A 40 9.96 -1.57 -0.06
N THR A 41 9.26 -2.43 0.68
CA THR A 41 7.92 -2.93 0.34
C THR A 41 6.92 -1.76 0.27
N PRO A 42 5.77 -1.82 -0.43
CA PRO A 42 4.63 -0.86 -0.39
C PRO A 42 3.68 -1.14 0.80
N ARG A 43 2.89 -0.17 1.28
CA ARG A 43 2.05 -0.24 2.53
C ARG A 43 0.58 -0.16 2.08
N ALA A 44 -0.37 -0.42 2.96
CA ALA A 44 -1.48 -1.30 2.57
C ALA A 44 -2.91 -0.78 2.64
N SER A 45 -3.85 -1.47 1.96
CA SER A 45 -5.31 -1.30 2.03
C SER A 45 -6.02 -2.55 2.60
N ALA A 46 -7.21 -2.40 3.18
CA ALA A 46 -8.01 -3.50 3.73
C ALA A 46 -9.52 -3.28 3.55
N TRP A 47 -10.30 -4.32 3.82
CA TRP A 47 -11.72 -4.44 3.48
C TRP A 47 -12.54 -5.05 4.61
N GLY A 48 -13.87 -4.97 4.59
CA GLY A 48 -14.72 -5.57 5.61
C GLY A 48 -16.07 -6.03 5.08
N TRP A 49 -16.55 -7.23 5.46
CA TRP A 49 -17.89 -7.77 5.10
C TRP A 49 -18.69 -8.29 6.30
N ARG A 50 -20.03 -8.14 6.32
CA ARG A 50 -20.95 -8.90 7.22
C ARG A 50 -22.32 -9.18 6.61
N PRO A 51 -22.95 -10.33 6.90
CA PRO A 51 -24.37 -10.50 6.77
C PRO A 51 -25.16 -9.71 7.81
N THR A 52 -26.23 -9.03 7.40
CA THR A 52 -27.17 -8.41 8.35
C THR A 52 -27.97 -9.50 9.06
N PRO A 53 -28.13 -9.44 10.39
CA PRO A 53 -29.16 -10.22 11.06
C PRO A 53 -30.56 -9.69 10.68
N PRO A 54 -31.60 -10.54 10.67
CA PRO A 54 -32.97 -10.09 10.37
C PRO A 54 -33.42 -9.10 11.44
N SER A 55 -33.69 -7.85 11.04
CA SER A 55 -34.11 -6.79 11.96
C SER A 55 -35.63 -6.83 12.15
N GLY A 56 -36.06 -7.21 13.35
CA GLY A 56 -37.40 -6.93 13.84
C GLY A 56 -37.56 -5.44 14.09
N ALA A 57 -38.62 -4.87 13.52
CA ALA A 57 -38.95 -3.46 13.63
C ALA A 57 -39.22 -3.07 15.10
N HIS A 58 -38.46 -2.09 15.59
CA HIS A 58 -38.94 -1.22 16.67
C HIS A 58 -38.61 0.23 16.31
N LEU A 59 -39.66 0.96 15.95
CA LEU A 59 -39.66 2.41 15.82
C LEU A 59 -39.36 3.01 17.19
N ALA A 60 -38.22 3.70 17.33
CA ALA A 60 -37.93 4.56 18.45
C ALA A 60 -38.03 6.02 17.99
N GLU A 61 -38.81 6.82 18.72
CA GLU A 61 -39.00 8.25 18.48
C GLU A 61 -37.71 9.05 18.66
N PRO A 62 -37.55 10.20 17.95
CA PRO A 62 -36.35 11.01 18.05
C PRO A 62 -36.35 11.88 19.32
N PRO A 63 -35.18 12.06 19.99
CA PRO A 63 -35.09 12.98 21.13
C PRO A 63 -35.00 14.45 20.68
N GLU A 64 -35.60 15.30 21.50
CA GLU A 64 -35.72 16.76 21.39
C GLU A 64 -34.35 17.46 21.43
N LEU A 65 -34.06 18.28 20.41
CA LEU A 65 -32.82 19.06 20.28
C LEU A 65 -32.90 20.34 21.13
N SER A 66 -32.06 20.45 22.16
CA SER A 66 -31.80 21.71 22.87
C SER A 66 -30.91 22.64 22.02
N PRO A 67 -31.12 23.97 22.03
CA PRO A 67 -30.30 24.90 21.26
C PRO A 67 -28.89 25.08 21.86
N PRO A 68 -27.86 25.36 21.04
CA PRO A 68 -26.50 25.54 21.52
C PRO A 68 -26.29 26.88 22.24
N PRO A 69 -25.37 26.97 23.23
CA PRO A 69 -25.07 28.21 23.92
C PRO A 69 -24.23 29.17 23.06
N ALA A 70 -24.41 30.47 23.33
CA ALA A 70 -23.80 31.58 22.61
C ALA A 70 -22.25 31.59 22.66
N LEU A 71 -21.64 31.90 21.51
CA LEU A 71 -20.20 32.11 21.34
C LEU A 71 -19.70 33.29 22.19
N ARG A 72 -18.68 33.04 23.02
CA ARG A 72 -17.88 34.10 23.68
C ARG A 72 -16.79 34.60 22.72
N PRO A 73 -16.42 35.90 22.76
CA PRO A 73 -15.35 36.43 21.92
C PRO A 73 -13.98 35.90 22.36
N ALA A 74 -13.12 35.63 21.38
CA ALA A 74 -11.76 35.12 21.55
C ALA A 74 -10.84 36.18 22.17
N ALA A 75 -9.99 35.76 23.11
CA ALA A 75 -8.91 36.56 23.68
C ALA A 75 -7.74 36.72 22.68
N PRO A 76 -6.98 37.83 22.73
CA PRO A 76 -5.88 38.05 21.80
C PRO A 76 -4.65 37.18 22.14
N LEU A 77 -4.01 36.64 21.09
CA LEU A 77 -2.78 35.84 21.16
C LEU A 77 -1.57 36.73 21.53
N PRO A 78 -0.61 36.22 22.32
CA PRO A 78 0.65 36.94 22.58
C PRO A 78 1.61 36.89 21.37
N PRO A 79 2.52 37.86 21.23
CA PRO A 79 3.42 37.95 20.09
C PRO A 79 4.50 36.85 20.09
N ALA A 80 4.83 36.38 18.89
CA ALA A 80 5.84 35.37 18.64
C ALA A 80 7.25 35.92 18.93
N SER A 81 7.95 35.30 19.87
CA SER A 81 9.40 35.46 20.08
C SER A 81 10.15 34.45 19.21
N SER A 82 10.89 34.92 18.21
CA SER A 82 11.87 34.13 17.45
C SER A 82 13.13 33.89 18.28
N PRO A 83 13.71 32.67 18.30
CA PRO A 83 15.12 32.49 18.58
C PRO A 83 15.94 32.48 17.29
N ALA A 84 17.12 33.09 17.40
CA ALA A 84 18.12 33.29 16.38
C ALA A 84 18.69 31.99 15.81
N GLY A 85 19.29 32.12 14.62
CA GLY A 85 19.64 31.02 13.73
C GLY A 85 20.78 30.12 14.20
N ASP A 86 20.61 28.83 13.88
CA ASP A 86 21.71 27.86 13.76
C ASP A 86 21.94 27.62 12.26
N SER A 87 22.97 28.27 11.72
CA SER A 87 23.35 28.24 10.30
C SER A 87 24.26 27.06 9.97
N ARG A 88 23.90 25.86 10.42
CA ARG A 88 24.52 24.62 9.93
C ARG A 88 23.59 23.97 8.90
N PRO A 89 24.05 23.68 7.67
CA PRO A 89 23.27 22.88 6.75
C PRO A 89 23.08 21.50 7.38
N ARG A 90 21.86 21.23 7.86
CA ARG A 90 21.47 19.86 8.23
C ARG A 90 21.70 19.02 6.98
N PRO A 91 22.43 17.89 7.06
CA PRO A 91 22.62 17.05 5.90
C PRO A 91 21.23 16.69 5.38
N HIS A 92 20.93 17.14 4.17
CA HIS A 92 19.71 16.79 3.48
C HIS A 92 19.80 15.29 3.18
N CYS A 93 19.37 14.46 4.12
CA CYS A 93 18.95 13.11 3.80
C CYS A 93 17.86 13.27 2.74
N PRO A 94 18.04 12.77 1.51
CA PRO A 94 16.96 12.68 0.56
C PRO A 94 15.90 11.79 1.24
N ARG A 95 14.75 12.35 1.61
CA ARG A 95 13.62 11.52 2.03
C ARG A 95 13.19 10.76 0.76
N PRO A 96 13.24 9.42 0.72
CA PRO A 96 12.84 8.70 -0.47
C PRO A 96 11.34 8.96 -0.72
N ALA A 97 11.04 9.50 -1.90
CA ALA A 97 9.70 9.76 -2.41
C ALA A 97 8.94 8.45 -2.68
N SER A 98 8.41 7.80 -1.64
CA SER A 98 7.48 6.67 -1.73
C SER A 98 6.46 6.82 -0.60
N ARG A 99 5.17 7.11 -0.83
CA ARG A 99 4.10 6.16 -1.18
C ARG A 99 2.76 6.88 -0.97
N PRO A 100 1.80 6.86 -1.90
CA PRO A 100 0.40 7.12 -1.61
C PRO A 100 -0.33 5.80 -1.45
N ALA A 101 0.10 5.03 -0.46
CA ALA A 101 -0.56 3.79 -0.09
C ALA A 101 -1.76 4.14 0.79
N GLY A 102 -2.97 4.07 0.26
CA GLY A 102 -4.17 4.01 1.11
C GLY A 102 -5.45 4.34 0.39
N ASN A 103 -6.31 3.33 0.21
CA ASN A 103 -7.75 3.45 0.01
C ASN A 103 -8.28 4.45 -1.04
N ILE A 104 -7.53 4.61 -2.13
CA ILE A 104 -7.93 5.43 -3.29
C ILE A 104 -7.91 4.67 -4.63
N CYS A 105 -7.11 3.61 -4.79
CA CYS A 105 -7.01 2.86 -6.05
C CYS A 105 -7.68 1.47 -5.95
N ARG A 106 -6.89 0.46 -5.53
CA ARG A 106 -7.29 -0.95 -5.54
C ARG A 106 -8.47 -1.22 -4.65
N SER A 107 -8.50 -0.61 -3.46
CA SER A 107 -9.61 -0.84 -2.57
C SER A 107 -10.89 -0.31 -3.21
N PRO A 108 -11.18 0.99 -3.31
CA PRO A 108 -12.49 1.47 -3.80
C PRO A 108 -13.07 0.76 -5.06
N ILE A 109 -12.24 0.28 -5.99
CA ILE A 109 -12.62 -0.65 -7.06
C ILE A 109 -13.32 -1.93 -6.55
N ALA A 110 -12.70 -2.74 -5.69
CA ALA A 110 -13.30 -4.01 -5.24
C ALA A 110 -14.60 -3.81 -4.44
N GLU A 111 -14.77 -2.65 -3.81
CA GLU A 111 -15.97 -2.28 -3.03
C GLU A 111 -17.14 -2.16 -3.98
N ALA A 112 -16.92 -1.33 -5.01
CA ALA A 112 -17.92 -0.98 -5.99
C ALA A 112 -18.28 -2.21 -6.82
N VAL A 113 -17.28 -3.03 -7.17
CA VAL A 113 -17.48 -4.31 -7.85
C VAL A 113 -18.34 -5.28 -7.04
N PHE A 114 -17.99 -5.51 -5.77
CA PHE A 114 -18.77 -6.45 -4.96
C PHE A 114 -20.17 -5.91 -4.62
N ARG A 115 -20.28 -4.61 -4.32
CA ARG A 115 -21.57 -3.94 -4.11
C ARG A 115 -22.46 -4.11 -5.33
N LYS A 116 -21.91 -3.96 -6.54
CA LYS A 116 -22.63 -4.25 -7.78
C LYS A 116 -23.08 -5.71 -7.85
N LEU A 117 -22.19 -6.68 -7.59
CA LEU A 117 -22.55 -8.11 -7.63
C LEU A 117 -23.72 -8.47 -6.71
N VAL A 118 -23.69 -8.02 -5.46
CA VAL A 118 -24.77 -8.33 -4.51
C VAL A 118 -26.07 -7.61 -4.86
N THR A 119 -25.98 -6.41 -5.46
CA THR A 119 -27.14 -5.66 -5.94
C THR A 119 -27.77 -6.36 -7.15
N ASP A 120 -26.96 -6.79 -8.12
CA ASP A 120 -27.44 -7.52 -9.31
C ASP A 120 -28.11 -8.85 -8.94
N GLN A 121 -27.73 -9.46 -7.82
CA GLN A 121 -28.32 -10.69 -7.29
C GLN A 121 -29.48 -10.45 -6.30
N ASN A 122 -29.89 -9.19 -6.06
CA ASN A 122 -30.95 -8.81 -5.11
C ASN A 122 -30.72 -9.29 -3.67
N ILE A 123 -29.47 -9.30 -3.23
CA ILE A 123 -29.05 -9.74 -1.89
C ILE A 123 -28.25 -8.67 -1.16
N SER A 124 -28.24 -7.43 -1.65
CA SER A 124 -27.48 -6.32 -1.05
C SER A 124 -27.84 -6.07 0.41
N ASP A 125 -29.11 -6.26 0.77
CA ASP A 125 -29.58 -6.06 2.14
C ASP A 125 -28.93 -7.04 3.11
N ASN A 126 -28.49 -8.21 2.61
CA ASN A 126 -27.78 -9.21 3.38
C ASN A 126 -26.28 -8.91 3.49
N TRP A 127 -25.78 -7.74 3.08
CA TRP A 127 -24.35 -7.44 3.09
C TRP A 127 -24.05 -6.01 3.55
N VAL A 128 -23.20 -5.91 4.57
CA VAL A 128 -22.50 -4.67 4.93
C VAL A 128 -21.15 -4.65 4.22
N ILE A 129 -20.91 -3.60 3.44
CA ILE A 129 -19.78 -3.49 2.50
C ILE A 129 -19.06 -2.16 2.73
N ASP A 130 -17.76 -2.22 2.99
CA ASP A 130 -16.92 -1.03 3.21
C ASP A 130 -15.44 -1.29 2.88
N SER A 131 -14.67 -0.21 2.67
CA SER A 131 -13.26 -0.23 2.32
C SER A 131 -12.42 0.72 3.17
N GLY A 132 -11.17 0.35 3.46
CA GLY A 132 -10.28 1.13 4.32
C GLY A 132 -8.80 1.01 3.98
N ALA A 133 -7.99 1.90 4.56
CA ALA A 133 -6.53 1.89 4.46
C ALA A 133 -5.89 1.44 5.78
N VAL A 134 -4.76 0.75 5.70
CA VAL A 134 -3.90 0.53 6.88
C VAL A 134 -3.26 1.86 7.33
N SER A 135 -2.92 2.73 6.37
CA SER A 135 -2.40 4.08 6.58
C SER A 135 -3.53 5.12 6.73
N ASP A 136 -3.17 6.30 7.21
CA ASP A 136 -4.05 7.47 7.35
C ASP A 136 -3.85 8.53 6.23
N TRP A 137 -2.89 8.31 5.32
CA TRP A 137 -2.38 9.33 4.40
C TRP A 137 -3.45 9.98 3.50
N ASN A 138 -4.43 9.20 3.09
CA ASN A 138 -5.46 9.63 2.14
C ASN A 138 -6.83 9.84 2.79
N VAL A 139 -6.95 9.80 4.12
CA VAL A 139 -8.25 9.92 4.80
C VAL A 139 -9.02 11.17 4.31
N GLY A 140 -10.29 10.99 3.96
CA GLY A 140 -11.19 12.00 3.40
C GLY A 140 -11.07 12.24 1.90
N ARG A 141 -10.07 11.68 1.22
CA ARG A 141 -9.91 11.83 -0.24
C ARG A 141 -10.89 10.95 -1.01
N ALA A 142 -11.27 11.41 -2.20
CA ALA A 142 -11.99 10.57 -3.16
C ALA A 142 -11.04 9.52 -3.79
N PRO A 143 -11.59 8.44 -4.39
CA PRO A 143 -10.80 7.50 -5.17
C PRO A 143 -10.00 8.19 -6.29
N ASP A 144 -8.91 7.55 -6.70
CA ASP A 144 -8.08 8.02 -7.82
C ASP A 144 -8.96 8.19 -9.07
N PRO A 145 -8.87 9.33 -9.78
CA PRO A 145 -9.68 9.56 -10.98
C PRO A 145 -9.59 8.45 -12.03
N ARG A 146 -8.44 7.76 -12.15
CA ARG A 146 -8.25 6.62 -13.05
C ARG A 146 -9.06 5.40 -12.60
N ALA A 147 -9.11 5.14 -11.29
CA ALA A 147 -9.97 4.10 -10.72
C ALA A 147 -11.46 4.42 -10.95
N VAL A 148 -11.87 5.69 -10.75
CA VAL A 148 -13.25 6.13 -11.03
C VAL A 148 -13.58 5.99 -12.51
N SER A 149 -12.65 6.35 -13.40
CA SER A 149 -12.84 6.23 -14.85
C SER A 149 -12.97 4.77 -15.28
N CYS A 150 -12.10 3.88 -14.78
CA CYS A 150 -12.17 2.44 -15.02
C CYS A 150 -13.53 1.88 -14.57
N LEU A 151 -13.97 2.16 -13.33
CA LEU A 151 -15.28 1.71 -12.83
C LEU A 151 -16.43 2.21 -13.72
N ARG A 152 -16.40 3.47 -14.14
CA ARG A 152 -17.43 4.07 -15.00
C ARG A 152 -17.48 3.39 -16.38
N ASN A 153 -16.34 3.01 -16.94
CA ASN A 153 -16.29 2.26 -18.21
C ASN A 153 -17.00 0.90 -18.12
N HIS A 154 -17.10 0.33 -16.92
CA HIS A 154 -17.84 -0.89 -16.62
C HIS A 154 -19.25 -0.64 -16.05
N GLY A 155 -19.76 0.59 -16.13
CA GLY A 155 -21.09 0.96 -15.65
C GLY A 155 -21.22 0.97 -14.12
N ILE A 156 -20.11 1.11 -13.39
CA ILE A 156 -20.08 1.15 -11.92
C ILE A 156 -19.72 2.55 -11.45
N ASN A 157 -20.46 3.06 -10.46
CA ASN A 157 -20.14 4.32 -9.80
C ASN A 157 -19.65 4.06 -8.37
N THR A 158 -18.83 4.96 -7.84
CA THR A 158 -18.40 4.96 -6.44
C THR A 158 -18.47 6.36 -5.86
N ALA A 159 -18.96 6.46 -4.62
CA ALA A 159 -18.98 7.68 -3.83
C ALA A 159 -18.03 7.59 -2.62
N HIS A 160 -17.08 6.64 -2.65
CA HIS A 160 -16.22 6.33 -1.52
C HIS A 160 -15.43 7.53 -1.03
N LYS A 161 -15.14 7.55 0.27
CA LYS A 161 -14.18 8.47 0.87
C LYS A 161 -13.20 7.65 1.66
N ALA A 162 -11.92 7.82 1.33
CA ALA A 162 -10.86 7.06 1.94
C ALA A 162 -10.91 7.21 3.47
N ARG A 163 -10.82 6.10 4.18
CA ARG A 163 -10.79 6.06 5.65
C ARG A 163 -9.71 5.09 6.13
N GLN A 164 -9.30 5.23 7.38
CA GLN A 164 -8.38 4.28 7.99
C GLN A 164 -9.15 3.11 8.60
N VAL A 165 -8.54 1.93 8.59
CA VAL A 165 -8.99 0.75 9.33
C VAL A 165 -8.79 0.98 10.83
N THR A 166 -9.84 0.77 11.58
CA THR A 166 -9.96 0.97 13.03
C THR A 166 -9.85 -0.37 13.77
N LYS A 167 -9.83 -0.33 15.11
CA LYS A 167 -9.83 -1.58 15.90
C LYS A 167 -11.20 -2.25 15.84
N GLU A 168 -12.24 -1.45 15.75
CA GLU A 168 -13.64 -1.84 15.68
C GLU A 168 -13.89 -2.67 14.43
N ASP A 169 -13.29 -2.31 13.29
CA ASP A 169 -13.38 -3.06 12.02
C ASP A 169 -13.02 -4.55 12.19
N PHE A 170 -11.99 -4.86 12.99
CA PHE A 170 -11.58 -6.25 13.27
C PHE A 170 -12.60 -7.04 14.11
N ALA A 171 -13.42 -6.34 14.90
CA ALA A 171 -14.47 -6.94 15.73
C ALA A 171 -15.83 -6.97 15.01
N THR A 172 -16.07 -6.03 14.08
CA THR A 172 -17.36 -5.82 13.41
C THR A 172 -17.45 -6.41 12.03
N PHE A 173 -16.36 -6.77 11.35
CA PHE A 173 -16.41 -7.50 10.09
C PHE A 173 -16.17 -9.00 10.26
N ASP A 174 -16.71 -9.81 9.36
CA ASP A 174 -16.49 -11.25 9.27
C ASP A 174 -15.27 -11.59 8.42
N TYR A 175 -15.05 -10.81 7.37
CA TYR A 175 -13.93 -10.98 6.45
C TYR A 175 -13.24 -9.64 6.23
N ILE A 176 -11.92 -9.62 6.39
CA ILE A 176 -11.06 -8.54 5.94
C ILE A 176 -10.18 -9.05 4.81
N LEU A 177 -10.59 -8.76 3.58
CA LEU A 177 -9.81 -9.10 2.40
C LEU A 177 -8.75 -8.01 2.18
N CYS A 178 -7.61 -8.33 1.60
CA CYS A 178 -6.56 -7.35 1.30
C CYS A 178 -5.82 -7.70 0.01
N MET A 179 -5.03 -6.75 -0.52
CA MET A 179 -4.58 -6.83 -1.92
C MET A 179 -3.23 -7.51 -2.12
N ASP A 180 -2.33 -7.39 -1.14
CA ASP A 180 -0.97 -7.90 -1.22
C ASP A 180 -0.45 -8.35 0.16
N GLU A 181 0.69 -9.04 0.17
CA GLU A 181 1.28 -9.59 1.40
C GLU A 181 1.69 -8.54 2.43
N SER A 182 2.08 -7.33 1.98
CA SER A 182 2.37 -6.26 2.94
C SER A 182 1.09 -5.82 3.63
N ASN A 183 -0.05 -5.87 2.92
CA ASN A 183 -1.34 -5.57 3.51
C ASN A 183 -1.70 -6.61 4.55
N LEU A 184 -1.58 -7.88 4.18
CA LEU A 184 -1.86 -8.99 5.07
C LEU A 184 -1.00 -8.91 6.34
N ARG A 185 0.30 -8.65 6.19
CA ARG A 185 1.24 -8.53 7.32
C ARG A 185 0.87 -7.37 8.26
N ASP A 186 0.54 -6.21 7.71
CA ASP A 186 0.19 -5.04 8.51
C ASP A 186 -1.16 -5.21 9.24
N LEU A 187 -2.14 -5.83 8.57
CA LEU A 187 -3.44 -6.13 9.16
C LEU A 187 -3.33 -7.17 10.26
N ASN A 188 -2.55 -8.24 10.05
CA ASN A 188 -2.28 -9.23 11.10
C ASN A 188 -1.54 -8.61 12.30
N ARG A 189 -0.62 -7.68 12.06
CA ARG A 189 0.03 -6.96 13.17
C ARG A 189 -0.98 -6.12 13.96
N LYS A 190 -1.92 -5.44 13.28
CA LYS A 190 -2.96 -4.64 13.93
C LYS A 190 -4.00 -5.51 14.64
N SER A 191 -4.39 -6.65 14.06
CA SER A 191 -5.38 -7.55 14.66
C SER A 191 -4.88 -8.18 15.96
N ASN A 192 -3.59 -8.49 16.06
CA ASN A 192 -2.96 -8.96 17.30
C ASN A 192 -3.02 -7.95 18.46
N GLN A 193 -3.34 -6.68 18.18
CA GLN A 193 -3.53 -5.63 19.19
C GLN A 193 -5.00 -5.49 19.62
N VAL A 194 -5.91 -6.28 19.04
CA VAL A 194 -7.36 -6.27 19.30
C VAL A 194 -7.73 -7.54 20.06
N LYS A 195 -8.37 -7.41 21.21
CA LYS A 195 -8.74 -8.56 22.06
C LYS A 195 -9.76 -9.50 21.41
N ASN A 196 -10.70 -8.95 20.64
CA ASN A 196 -11.85 -9.67 20.07
C ASN A 196 -11.83 -9.60 18.54
N CYS A 197 -10.75 -10.04 17.90
CA CYS A 197 -10.68 -10.10 16.45
C CYS A 197 -11.60 -11.23 15.94
N LYS A 198 -12.74 -10.86 15.34
CA LYS A 198 -13.67 -11.79 14.69
C LYS A 198 -13.35 -11.96 13.21
N ALA A 199 -12.82 -10.90 12.58
CA ALA A 199 -12.59 -10.90 11.14
C ALA A 199 -11.52 -11.93 10.71
N LYS A 200 -11.85 -12.69 9.67
CA LYS A 200 -10.90 -13.53 8.94
C LYS A 200 -10.10 -12.67 7.95
N ILE A 201 -8.78 -12.60 8.11
CA ILE A 201 -7.91 -11.72 7.30
C ILE A 201 -7.24 -12.54 6.19
N GLU A 202 -7.56 -12.25 4.94
CA GLU A 202 -7.09 -13.04 3.77
C GLU A 202 -6.73 -12.14 2.58
N LEU A 203 -6.00 -12.69 1.61
CA LEU A 203 -5.77 -12.03 0.32
C LEU A 203 -7.00 -12.19 -0.56
N LEU A 204 -7.48 -11.11 -1.18
CA LEU A 204 -8.59 -11.18 -2.14
C LEU A 204 -8.23 -12.10 -3.30
N GLY A 205 -6.99 -12.04 -3.80
CA GLY A 205 -6.49 -12.90 -4.87
C GLY A 205 -6.42 -14.40 -4.52
N SER A 206 -6.58 -14.79 -3.25
CA SER A 206 -6.73 -16.21 -2.88
C SER A 206 -8.03 -16.83 -3.39
N TYR A 207 -8.98 -16.00 -3.79
CA TYR A 207 -10.24 -16.39 -4.41
C TYR A 207 -10.20 -16.34 -5.94
N ASP A 208 -9.08 -15.93 -6.56
CA ASP A 208 -9.01 -15.87 -8.03
C ASP A 208 -8.97 -17.29 -8.63
N PRO A 209 -9.95 -17.71 -9.46
CA PRO A 209 -9.89 -18.98 -10.18
C PRO A 209 -8.66 -19.09 -11.10
N GLN A 210 -8.10 -17.95 -11.53
CA GLN A 210 -6.87 -17.89 -12.34
C GLN A 210 -5.58 -17.92 -11.51
N LYS A 211 -5.69 -18.04 -10.18
CA LYS A 211 -4.56 -18.15 -9.24
C LYS A 211 -3.62 -16.95 -9.26
N GLN A 212 -4.11 -15.76 -9.60
CA GLN A 212 -3.36 -14.51 -9.44
C GLN A 212 -3.53 -14.01 -8.00
N LEU A 213 -2.59 -14.40 -7.13
CA LEU A 213 -2.71 -14.18 -5.69
C LEU A 213 -2.61 -12.70 -5.27
N ILE A 214 -1.81 -11.93 -5.99
CA ILE A 214 -1.50 -10.53 -5.66
C ILE A 214 -2.22 -9.59 -6.62
N ILE A 215 -2.87 -8.57 -6.05
CA ILE A 215 -3.46 -7.46 -6.79
C ILE A 215 -2.49 -6.27 -6.66
N GLU A 216 -1.68 -6.12 -7.69
CA GLU A 216 -0.58 -5.15 -7.75
C GLU A 216 -1.08 -3.70 -7.66
N ASP A 217 -0.27 -2.83 -7.07
CA ASP A 217 -0.62 -1.41 -6.91
C ASP A 217 -0.51 -0.65 -8.24
N PRO A 218 -1.62 -0.19 -8.84
CA PRO A 218 -1.59 0.45 -10.15
C PRO A 218 -1.15 1.93 -10.07
N TYR A 219 -0.83 2.46 -8.89
CA TYR A 219 -0.64 3.90 -8.70
C TYR A 219 0.41 4.51 -9.63
N TYR A 220 1.55 3.83 -9.80
CA TYR A 220 2.64 4.24 -10.70
C TYR A 220 2.49 3.66 -12.12
N GLY A 221 1.41 2.93 -12.36
CA GLY A 221 1.06 2.35 -13.65
C GLY A 221 0.22 3.29 -14.52
N ASN A 222 -0.37 2.69 -15.55
CA ASN A 222 -1.24 3.33 -16.52
C ASN A 222 -2.67 2.74 -16.45
N ASP A 223 -3.56 3.19 -17.32
CA ASP A 223 -4.97 2.78 -17.30
C ASP A 223 -5.17 1.25 -17.49
N SER A 224 -4.27 0.56 -18.20
CA SER A 224 -4.31 -0.91 -18.33
C SER A 224 -4.09 -1.63 -17.00
N ASP A 225 -3.33 -1.02 -16.09
CA ASP A 225 -3.05 -1.60 -14.78
C ASP A 225 -4.29 -1.49 -13.89
N PHE A 226 -5.04 -0.38 -14.00
CA PHE A 226 -6.34 -0.24 -13.34
C PHE A 226 -7.37 -1.24 -13.90
N GLU A 227 -7.38 -1.46 -15.21
CA GLU A 227 -8.22 -2.49 -15.83
C GLU A 227 -7.86 -3.90 -15.33
N THR A 228 -6.58 -4.22 -15.22
CA THR A 228 -6.11 -5.50 -14.69
C THR A 228 -6.58 -5.71 -13.25
N VAL A 229 -6.46 -4.68 -12.40
CA VAL A 229 -6.98 -4.68 -11.03
C VAL A 229 -8.50 -4.89 -11.02
N TYR A 230 -9.24 -4.19 -11.86
CA TYR A 230 -10.69 -4.37 -11.98
C TYR A 230 -11.05 -5.82 -12.34
N GLN A 231 -10.39 -6.41 -13.34
CA GLN A 231 -10.66 -7.78 -13.77
C GLN A 231 -10.33 -8.80 -12.66
N GLN A 232 -9.23 -8.61 -11.93
CA GLN A 232 -8.90 -9.42 -10.76
C GLN A 232 -9.95 -9.28 -9.67
N CYS A 233 -10.32 -8.05 -9.29
CA CYS A 233 -11.39 -7.79 -8.32
C CYS A 233 -12.69 -8.47 -8.74
N MET A 234 -13.06 -8.39 -10.02
CA MET A 234 -14.29 -8.99 -10.53
C MET A 234 -14.32 -10.50 -10.32
N ARG A 235 -13.26 -11.21 -10.74
CA ARG A 235 -13.16 -12.66 -10.57
C ARG A 235 -13.16 -13.08 -9.11
N CYS A 236 -12.33 -12.42 -8.29
CA CYS A 236 -12.20 -12.76 -6.87
C CYS A 236 -13.48 -12.48 -6.10
N CYS A 237 -14.13 -11.33 -6.32
CA CYS A 237 -15.37 -10.95 -5.65
C CYS A 237 -16.51 -11.92 -6.00
N ARG A 238 -16.61 -12.37 -7.26
CA ARG A 238 -17.60 -13.37 -7.67
C ARG A 238 -17.37 -14.71 -6.97
N ALA A 239 -16.14 -15.23 -7.01
CA ALA A 239 -15.79 -16.49 -6.37
C ALA A 239 -15.93 -16.43 -4.83
N PHE A 240 -15.63 -15.28 -4.23
CA PHE A 240 -15.85 -15.05 -2.80
C PHE A 240 -17.34 -15.08 -2.45
N LEU A 241 -18.18 -14.38 -3.22
CA LEU A 241 -19.63 -14.36 -3.00
C LEU A 241 -20.25 -15.76 -3.07
N GLU A 242 -19.85 -16.56 -4.06
CA GLU A 242 -20.33 -17.95 -4.23
C GLU A 242 -19.91 -18.89 -3.09
N LYS A 243 -18.78 -18.63 -2.44
CA LYS A 243 -18.25 -19.47 -1.36
C LYS A 243 -18.72 -19.03 0.03
N ALA A 244 -19.05 -17.74 0.18
CA ALA A 244 -19.48 -17.15 1.45
C ALA A 244 -21.00 -17.23 1.65
N HIS A 245 -21.76 -17.37 0.56
CA HIS A 245 -23.15 -17.85 0.58
C HIS A 245 -23.23 -19.35 0.86
#